data_AF-A0A372IB26-F1
#
_entry.id   AF-A0A372IB26-F1
#
_cell.length_a   1.000
_cell.length_b   1.000
_cell.length_c   1.000
_cell.angle_alpha   90.00
_cell.angle_beta   90.00
_cell.angle_gamma   90.00
#
_symmetry.space_group_name_H-M   'P 1'
#
loop_
_entity.id
_entity.type
_entity.pdbx_description
1 polymer ?
#
loop_
_entity_poly.entity_id
_entity_poly.type
_entity_poly.pdbx_seq_one_letter_code
_entity_poly.pdbx_strand_id
1 'polypeptide(L)'
;MGLFGKIDESAGLVHDMADRLDVDLTHLGGHSAEATALKYRQVVLSCTACRHHDACRHLLDASPRLDDAPDYCRNRDVMVRG
;
A
#
# COMPACT_ATOMS: atom_id res chain seq x y z
N MET A 1 -6.66 -16.87 -9.23
CA MET A 1 -5.22 -16.54 -9.35
C MET A 1 -4.43 -17.27 -8.27
N GLY A 2 -3.19 -17.64 -8.57
CA GLY A 2 -2.27 -18.20 -7.56
C GLY A 2 -1.68 -17.12 -6.64
N LEU A 3 -0.92 -17.56 -5.63
CA LEU A 3 -0.32 -16.68 -4.62
C LEU A 3 0.50 -15.53 -5.23
N PHE A 4 1.31 -15.80 -6.25
CA PHE A 4 2.14 -14.78 -6.90
C PHE A 4 1.32 -13.66 -7.55
N GLY A 5 0.19 -13.99 -8.18
CA GLY A 5 -0.70 -12.99 -8.77
C GLY A 5 -1.32 -12.07 -7.72
N LYS A 6 -1.69 -12.62 -6.55
CA LYS A 6 -2.23 -11.82 -5.45
C LYS A 6 -1.18 -10.86 -4.86
N ILE A 7 0.08 -11.28 -4.80
CA ILE A 7 1.18 -10.43 -4.33
C ILE A 7 1.40 -9.27 -5.30
N ASP A 8 1.39 -9.53 -6.60
CA ASP A 8 1.51 -8.51 -7.64
C ASP A 8 0.38 -7.47 -7.57
N GLU A 9 -0.87 -7.93 -7.50
CA GLU A 9 -2.05 -7.06 -7.30
C GLU A 9 -1.93 -6.22 -6.02
N SER A 10 -1.43 -6.82 -4.94
CA SER A 10 -1.22 -6.11 -3.67
C SER A 10 -0.16 -5.03 -3.78
N ALA A 11 0.90 -5.25 -4.55
CA ALA A 11 1.93 -4.26 -4.81
C ALA A 11 1.36 -3.07 -5.58
N GLY A 12 0.52 -3.32 -6.58
CA GLY A 12 -0.24 -2.27 -7.28
C GLY A 12 -1.13 -1.46 -6.33
N LEU A 13 -1.93 -2.12 -5.49
CA LEU A 13 -2.78 -1.44 -4.50
C LEU A 13 -1.98 -0.60 -3.49
N VAL A 14 -0.82 -1.09 -3.06
CA VAL A 14 0.08 -0.34 -2.15
C VAL A 14 0.61 0.91 -2.82
N HIS A 15 1.06 0.81 -4.07
CA HIS A 15 1.56 1.96 -4.83
C HIS A 15 0.46 2.99 -5.06
N ASP A 16 -0.72 2.56 -5.54
CA ASP A 16 -1.85 3.46 -5.79
C ASP A 16 -2.33 4.13 -4.49
N MET A 17 -2.38 3.41 -3.36
CA MET A 17 -2.74 4.01 -2.07
C MET A 17 -1.74 5.10 -1.66
N ALA A 18 -0.45 4.84 -1.82
CA ALA A 18 0.59 5.82 -1.52
C ALA A 18 0.47 7.06 -2.41
N ASP A 19 0.26 6.87 -3.72
CA ASP A 19 0.08 7.96 -4.68
C ASP A 19 -1.14 8.83 -4.35
N ARG A 20 -2.25 8.21 -3.93
CA ARG A 20 -3.48 8.93 -3.54
C ARG A 20 -3.30 9.76 -2.27
N LEU A 21 -2.44 9.29 -1.37
CA LEU A 21 -2.17 9.91 -0.07
C LEU A 21 -0.95 10.84 -0.09
N ASP A 22 -0.22 10.92 -1.20
CA ASP A 22 1.03 11.66 -1.33
C ASP A 22 2.13 11.11 -0.39
N VAL A 23 2.24 9.77 -0.30
CA VAL A 23 3.21 9.07 0.56
C VAL A 23 4.41 8.63 -0.25
N ASP A 24 5.61 9.04 0.17
CA ASP A 24 6.86 8.61 -0.45
C ASP A 24 7.32 7.24 0.06
N LEU A 25 7.09 6.20 -0.77
CA LEU A 25 7.54 4.84 -0.48
C LEU A 25 9.06 4.66 -0.58
N THR A 26 9.80 5.57 -1.20
CA THR A 26 11.26 5.45 -1.36
C THR A 26 12.02 5.64 -0.05
N HIS A 27 11.41 6.37 0.89
CA HIS A 27 11.96 6.64 2.22
C HIS A 27 11.27 5.86 3.35
N LEU A 28 10.49 4.83 3.02
CA LEU A 28 9.76 4.00 3.99
C LEU A 28 10.68 3.34 5.04
N GLY A 29 11.92 3.04 4.68
CA GLY A 29 12.97 2.51 5.57
C GLY A 29 14.02 3.55 6.00
N GLY A 30 13.74 4.84 5.85
CA GLY A 30 14.68 5.93 6.08
C GLY A 30 15.67 6.11 4.92
N HIS A 31 16.96 6.21 5.22
CA HIS A 31 18.03 6.47 4.23
C HIS A 31 18.69 5.21 3.66
N SER A 32 18.31 4.00 4.10
CA SER A 32 18.87 2.75 3.60
C SER A 32 17.97 2.10 2.56
N ALA A 33 18.51 1.88 1.35
CA ALA A 33 17.79 1.19 0.28
C ALA A 33 17.39 -0.25 0.68
N GLU A 34 18.25 -0.95 1.42
CA GLU A 34 17.94 -2.29 1.93
C GLU A 34 16.79 -2.26 2.93
N ALA A 35 16.81 -1.29 3.87
CA ALA A 35 15.75 -1.13 4.85
C ALA A 35 14.42 -0.77 4.17
N THR A 36 14.43 0.13 3.18
CA THR A 36 13.25 0.46 2.37
C THR A 36 12.71 -0.77 1.66
N ALA A 37 13.56 -1.57 1.02
CA ALA A 37 13.11 -2.79 0.33
C ALA A 37 12.48 -3.81 1.29
N LEU A 38 13.07 -4.04 2.45
CA LEU A 38 12.53 -4.93 3.49
C LEU A 38 11.18 -4.43 4.02
N LYS A 39 11.07 -3.12 4.27
CA LYS A 39 9.83 -2.51 4.76
C LYS A 39 8.74 -2.53 3.69
N TYR A 40 9.06 -2.23 2.44
CA TYR A 40 8.13 -2.31 1.31
C TYR A 40 7.59 -3.73 1.14
N ARG A 41 8.47 -4.74 1.18
CA ARG A 41 8.05 -6.15 1.17
C ARG A 41 7.07 -6.47 2.32
N GLN A 42 7.31 -5.96 3.52
CA GLN A 42 6.40 -6.15 4.66
C GLN A 42 5.02 -5.54 4.40
N VAL A 43 4.97 -4.32 3.85
CA VAL A 43 3.73 -3.60 3.49
C VAL A 43 2.94 -4.37 2.43
N VAL A 44 3.60 -4.86 1.37
CA VAL A 44 2.96 -5.66 0.32
C VAL A 44 2.38 -6.95 0.90
N LEU A 45 3.14 -7.71 1.69
CA LEU A 45 2.66 -8.96 2.29
C LEU A 45 1.50 -8.73 3.28
N SER A 46 1.53 -7.62 4.04
CA SER A 46 0.41 -7.20 4.89
C SER A 46 -0.84 -6.90 4.05
N CYS A 47 -0.68 -6.20 2.92
CA CYS A 47 -1.75 -5.94 1.97
C CYS A 47 -2.29 -7.23 1.34
N THR A 48 -1.44 -8.18 0.96
CA THR A 48 -1.85 -9.49 0.41
C THR A 48 -2.72 -10.29 1.39
N ALA A 49 -2.52 -10.11 2.69
CA ALA A 49 -3.33 -10.73 3.74
C ALA A 49 -4.62 -9.94 4.07
N CYS A 50 -4.90 -8.83 3.37
CA CYS A 50 -6.14 -8.09 3.52
C CYS A 50 -7.32 -8.84 2.87
N ARG A 51 -8.52 -8.64 3.41
CA ARG A 51 -9.78 -9.20 2.89
C ARG A 51 -10.60 -8.17 2.11
N HIS A 52 -10.10 -6.95 1.96
CA HIS A 52 -10.82 -5.81 1.40
C HIS A 52 -10.17 -5.29 0.10
N HIS A 53 -9.55 -6.16 -0.70
CA HIS A 53 -8.91 -5.77 -1.97
C HIS A 53 -9.90 -5.11 -2.93
N ASP A 54 -11.07 -5.72 -3.15
CA ASP A 54 -12.10 -5.16 -4.04
C ASP A 54 -12.56 -3.77 -3.58
N ALA A 55 -12.81 -3.60 -2.29
CA ALA A 55 -13.20 -2.32 -1.71
C ALA A 55 -12.08 -1.26 -1.82
N CYS A 56 -10.83 -1.67 -1.61
CA CYS A 56 -9.65 -0.82 -1.81
C CYS A 56 -9.54 -0.36 -3.25
N ARG A 57 -9.70 -1.29 -4.20
CA ARG A 57 -9.64 -0.98 -5.63
C ARG A 57 -10.70 0.04 -6.01
N HIS A 58 -11.96 -0.23 -5.65
CA HIS A 58 -13.06 0.69 -5.91
C HIS A 58 -12.84 2.10 -5.32
N LEU A 59 -12.32 2.19 -4.10
CA LEU A 59 -12.00 3.47 -3.48
C LEU A 59 -10.95 4.25 -4.29
N LEU A 60 -9.87 3.58 -4.67
CA LEU A 60 -8.73 4.17 -5.38
C LEU A 60 -9.05 4.54 -6.84
N ASP A 61 -10.00 3.85 -7.46
CA ASP A 61 -10.49 4.15 -8.80
C ASP A 61 -11.45 5.36 -8.78
N ALA A 62 -12.27 5.48 -7.72
CA ALA A 62 -13.22 6.57 -7.55
C ALA A 62 -12.58 7.87 -7.03
N SER A 63 -11.40 7.76 -6.39
CA SER A 63 -10.79 8.88 -5.65
C SER A 63 -9.38 9.15 -6.19
N PRO A 64 -9.15 10.26 -6.91
CA PRO A 64 -7.82 10.60 -7.40
C PRO A 64 -6.87 11.04 -6.27
N ARG A 65 -7.42 11.47 -5.13
CA ARG A 65 -6.70 11.81 -3.90
C ARG A 65 -7.50 11.35 -2.69
N LEU A 66 -6.78 11.05 -1.61
CA LEU A 66 -7.33 10.69 -0.31
C LEU A 66 -6.68 11.57 0.76
N ASP A 67 -7.46 11.91 1.79
CA ASP A 67 -6.95 12.65 2.96
C ASP A 67 -6.36 11.71 4.01
N ASP A 68 -6.85 10.47 4.10
CA ASP A 68 -6.38 9.44 5.03
C ASP A 68 -6.60 8.04 4.44
N ALA A 69 -5.80 7.07 4.86
CA ALA A 69 -5.99 5.68 4.50
C ALA A 69 -7.29 5.15 5.14
N PRO A 70 -8.07 4.33 4.44
CA PRO A 70 -9.33 3.82 4.97
C PRO A 70 -9.10 2.98 6.23
N ASP A 71 -10.08 2.93 7.13
CA ASP A 71 -9.98 2.21 8.42
C ASP A 71 -9.62 0.73 8.29
N TYR A 72 -9.97 0.12 7.15
CA TYR A 72 -9.65 -1.28 6.86
C TYR A 72 -8.22 -1.49 6.31
N CYS A 73 -7.48 -0.42 6.00
CA CYS A 73 -6.13 -0.52 5.46
C CYS A 73 -5.19 -1.10 6.52
N ARG A 74 -4.69 -2.32 6.28
CA ARG A 74 -3.73 -2.98 7.17
C ARG A 74 -2.38 -2.27 7.31
N ASN A 75 -2.13 -1.29 6.44
CA ASN A 75 -0.89 -0.50 6.39
C ASN A 75 -1.17 0.98 6.72
N ARG A 76 -2.30 1.30 7.37
CA ARG A 76 -2.66 2.69 7.69
C ARG A 76 -1.58 3.43 8.47
N ASP A 77 -0.89 2.73 9.36
CA ASP A 77 0.19 3.26 10.20
C ASP A 77 1.40 3.76 9.41
N VAL A 78 1.65 3.19 8.23
CA VAL A 78 2.72 3.62 7.32
C VAL A 78 2.23 4.46 6.15
N MET A 79 0.91 4.44 5.88
CA MET A 79 0.25 5.24 4.85
C MET A 79 -0.21 6.58 5.42
N VAL A 80 0.70 7.27 6.10
CA VAL A 80 0.45 8.59 6.68
C VAL A 80 1.06 9.64 5.77
N ARG A 81 0.23 10.61 5.36
CA ARG A 81 0.63 11.75 4.54
C ARG A 81 1.89 12.42 5.11
N GLY A 82 2.92 12.56 4.29
CA GLY A 82 4.24 13.11 4.65
C GLY A 82 4.60 14.30 3.79
#